data_AF-A0A2I8VH04-F1
#
_entry.id   AF-A0A2I8VH04-F1
#
_cell.length_a   1.000
_cell.length_b   1.000
_cell.length_c   1.000
_cell.angle_alpha   90.00
_cell.angle_beta   90.00
_cell.angle_gamma   90.00
#
_symmetry.space_group_name_H-M   'P 1'
#
loop_
_entity.id
_entity.type
_entity.pdbx_description
1 polymer ?
#
loop_
_entity_poly.entity_id
_entity_poly.type
_entity_poly.pdbx_seq_one_letter_code
_entity_poly.pdbx_strand_id
1 'polypeptide(L)'
;MGRRTFSGKEVVKVLVNVGGFEWRRTTGDHAQLYYKHPTNEDDRRRVTVPLHDELRTGTLRGIAESAGAQDFDAFCEWVDRNA
;
A
#
# COMPACT_ATOMS: atom_id res chain seq x y z
N MET A 1 18.44 -2.45 2.77
CA MET A 1 17.71 -2.17 1.52
C MET A 1 16.96 -3.42 1.11
N GLY A 2 15.66 -3.44 1.38
CA GLY A 2 14.75 -4.47 0.87
C GLY A 2 14.54 -4.37 -0.62
N ARG A 3 13.89 -5.37 -1.23
CA ARG A 3 13.60 -5.32 -2.67
C ARG A 3 12.69 -4.14 -3.02
N ARG A 4 12.78 -3.66 -4.27
CA ARG A 4 12.01 -2.52 -4.80
C ARG A 4 11.00 -2.92 -5.87
N THR A 5 10.77 -4.22 -6.00
CA THR A 5 9.94 -4.84 -7.01
C THR A 5 8.93 -5.73 -6.31
N PHE A 6 7.67 -5.37 -6.40
CA PHE A 6 6.55 -6.07 -5.78
C PHE A 6 5.39 -6.15 -6.77
N SER A 7 4.63 -7.23 -6.67
CA SER A 7 3.30 -7.29 -7.28
C SER A 7 2.33 -6.41 -6.51
N GLY A 8 1.27 -5.97 -7.18
CA GLY A 8 0.16 -5.27 -6.53
C GLY A 8 -0.48 -6.07 -5.41
N LYS A 9 -0.56 -7.40 -5.58
CA LYS A 9 -1.15 -8.31 -4.59
C LYS A 9 -0.34 -8.36 -3.29
N GLU A 10 1.00 -8.39 -3.37
CA GLU A 10 1.86 -8.35 -2.18
C GLU A 10 1.65 -7.05 -1.40
N VAL A 11 1.64 -5.91 -2.09
CA VAL A 11 1.43 -4.60 -1.45
C VAL A 11 0.05 -4.53 -0.78
N VAL A 12 -1.01 -4.97 -1.48
CA VAL A 12 -2.37 -4.98 -0.90
C VAL A 12 -2.46 -5.90 0.31
N LYS A 13 -1.90 -7.11 0.23
CA LYS A 13 -1.90 -8.08 1.34
C LYS A 13 -1.29 -7.47 2.59
N VAL A 14 -0.14 -6.81 2.46
CA VAL A 14 0.54 -6.18 3.61
C VAL A 14 -0.25 -4.98 4.14
N LEU A 15 -0.73 -4.08 3.26
CA LEU A 15 -1.53 -2.93 3.68
C LEU A 15 -2.81 -3.36 4.43
N VAL A 16 -3.47 -4.42 3.98
CA VAL A 16 -4.70 -4.90 4.62
C VAL A 16 -4.43 -5.64 5.93
N ASN A 17 -3.51 -6.60 5.92
CA ASN A 17 -3.31 -7.49 7.08
C ASN A 17 -2.45 -6.85 8.19
N VAL A 18 -1.53 -5.95 7.83
CA VAL A 18 -0.56 -5.36 8.77
C VAL A 18 -0.74 -3.85 8.87
N GLY A 19 -1.05 -3.18 7.75
CA GLY A 19 -1.23 -1.72 7.70
C GLY A 19 -2.59 -1.21 8.20
N GLY A 20 -3.52 -2.10 8.55
CA GLY A 20 -4.86 -1.74 9.03
C GLY A 20 -5.77 -1.12 7.96
N PHE A 21 -5.44 -1.27 6.68
CA PHE A 21 -6.30 -0.82 5.59
C PHE A 21 -7.45 -1.79 5.36
N GLU A 22 -8.63 -1.26 5.08
CA GLU A 22 -9.78 -2.03 4.64
C GLU A 22 -9.83 -2.09 3.11
N TRP A 23 -9.99 -3.29 2.55
CA TRP A 23 -10.30 -3.46 1.13
C TRP A 23 -11.74 -3.01 0.89
N ARG A 24 -11.93 -1.92 0.12
CA ARG A 24 -13.28 -1.40 -0.16
C ARG A 24 -13.89 -1.99 -1.42
N ARG A 25 -13.14 -2.00 -2.53
CA ARG A 25 -13.59 -2.55 -3.81
C ARG A 25 -12.44 -2.71 -4.78
N THR A 26 -12.71 -3.42 -5.87
CA THR A 26 -11.86 -3.52 -7.05
C THR A 26 -12.59 -2.97 -8.26
N THR A 27 -11.90 -2.22 -9.10
CA THR A 27 -12.45 -1.70 -10.35
C THR A 27 -11.41 -1.94 -11.44
N GLY A 28 -11.75 -2.80 -12.41
CA GLY A 28 -10.77 -3.30 -13.36
C GLY A 28 -9.62 -4.01 -12.64
N ASP A 29 -8.40 -3.61 -12.96
CA ASP A 29 -7.17 -4.11 -12.36
C ASP A 29 -6.71 -3.32 -11.12
N HIS A 30 -7.51 -2.41 -10.57
CA HIS A 30 -7.11 -1.59 -9.41
C HIS A 30 -7.93 -1.90 -8.15
N ALA A 31 -7.24 -2.16 -7.03
CA ALA A 31 -7.83 -2.25 -5.70
C ALA A 31 -7.89 -0.87 -5.03
N GLN A 32 -9.03 -0.55 -4.40
CA GLN A 32 -9.22 0.66 -3.61
C GLN A 32 -9.25 0.28 -2.13
N LEU A 33 -8.28 0.79 -1.38
CA LEU A 33 -8.10 0.58 0.05
C LEU A 33 -8.42 1.85 0.82
N TYR A 34 -8.89 1.69 2.05
CA TYR A 34 -9.25 2.79 2.93
C TYR A 34 -8.68 2.57 4.33
N TYR A 35 -8.10 3.60 4.92
CA TYR A 35 -7.65 3.59 6.31
C TYR A 35 -8.31 4.72 7.08
N LYS A 36 -8.75 4.42 8.29
CA LYS A 36 -9.21 5.39 9.29
C LYS A 36 -8.38 5.19 10.54
N HIS A 37 -7.66 6.22 10.98
CA HIS A 37 -6.88 6.15 12.20
C HIS A 37 -7.82 5.96 13.41
N PRO A 38 -7.50 5.07 14.37
CA PRO A 38 -8.40 4.73 15.47
C PRO A 38 -8.71 5.91 16.40
N THR A 39 -7.76 6.83 16.56
CA THR A 39 -7.85 7.96 17.50
C THR A 39 -7.73 9.34 16.86
N ASN A 40 -7.43 9.42 15.56
CA ASN A 40 -7.25 10.68 14.84
C ASN A 40 -8.24 10.73 13.68
N GLU A 41 -9.36 11.41 13.87
CA GLU A 41 -10.45 11.39 12.89
C GLU A 41 -10.12 12.11 11.58
N ASP A 42 -9.13 13.00 11.59
CA ASP A 42 -8.63 13.71 10.41
C ASP A 42 -7.65 12.88 9.57
N ASP A 43 -7.08 11.82 10.14
CA ASP A 43 -6.19 10.91 9.42
C ASP A 43 -7.00 9.78 8.76
N ARG A 44 -7.46 10.10 7.55
CA ARG A 44 -8.17 9.19 6.65
C ARG A 44 -7.40 9.09 5.36
N ARG A 45 -7.07 7.86 4.94
CA ARG A 45 -6.26 7.63 3.75
C ARG A 45 -7.01 6.76 2.76
N ARG A 46 -6.89 7.11 1.49
CA ARG A 46 -7.43 6.32 0.38
C ARG A 46 -6.28 5.99 -0.56
N VAL A 47 -6.09 4.69 -0.79
CA VAL A 47 -4.98 4.19 -1.60
C VAL A 47 -5.55 3.39 -2.76
N THR A 48 -5.02 3.63 -3.95
CA THR A 48 -5.34 2.84 -5.14
C THR A 48 -4.11 2.04 -5.54
N VAL A 49 -4.24 0.72 -5.63
CA VAL A 49 -3.13 -0.19 -5.96
C VAL A 49 -3.47 -0.96 -7.25
N PRO A 50 -2.69 -0.82 -8.33
CA PRO A 50 -2.80 -1.68 -9.51
C PRO A 50 -2.41 -3.12 -9.12
N LEU A 51 -3.17 -4.12 -9.57
CA LEU A 51 -3.00 -5.54 -9.25
C LEU A 51 -2.16 -6.27 -10.30
N HIS A 52 -1.09 -5.63 -10.79
CA HIS A 52 -0.16 -6.21 -11.77
C HIS A 52 0.87 -7.10 -11.08
N ASP A 53 1.53 -7.98 -11.85
CA ASP A 53 2.59 -8.86 -11.32
C ASP A 53 3.83 -8.08 -10.87
N GLU A 54 4.05 -6.89 -11.43
CA GLU A 54 5.13 -5.98 -11.04
C GLU A 54 4.66 -4.52 -11.07
N LEU A 55 4.92 -3.80 -9.98
CA LEU A 55 4.72 -2.36 -9.89
C LEU A 55 5.99 -1.60 -10.26
N ARG A 56 5.85 -0.59 -11.11
CA ARG A 56 6.93 0.38 -11.35
C ARG A 56 7.26 1.14 -10.06
N THR A 57 8.53 1.48 -9.86
CA THR A 57 9.00 2.20 -8.65
C THR A 57 8.24 3.51 -8.41
N GLY A 58 7.90 4.26 -9.46
CA GLY A 58 7.09 5.49 -9.32
C GLY A 58 5.68 5.22 -8.80
N THR A 59 5.04 4.15 -9.27
CA THR A 59 3.74 3.69 -8.77
C THR A 59 3.82 3.25 -7.32
N LEU A 60 4.84 2.46 -6.98
CA LEU A 60 5.06 2.01 -5.60
C LEU A 60 5.29 3.19 -4.66
N ARG A 61 6.02 4.22 -5.10
CA ARG A 61 6.25 5.45 -4.32
C ARG A 61 4.95 6.21 -4.08
N GLY A 62 4.13 6.40 -5.11
CA GLY A 62 2.82 7.05 -4.96
C GLY A 62 1.87 6.29 -4.04
N ILE A 63 1.94 4.95 -4.03
CA ILE A 63 1.22 4.12 -3.05
C ILE A 63 1.75 4.36 -1.64
N ALA A 64 3.07 4.38 -1.44
CA ALA A 64 3.68 4.64 -0.14
C ALA A 64 3.25 6.01 0.41
N GLU A 65 3.32 7.06 -0.40
CA GLU A 65 2.88 8.41 -0.04
C GLU A 65 1.38 8.45 0.30
N SER A 66 0.53 7.82 -0.52
CA SER A 66 -0.92 7.75 -0.26
C SER A 66 -1.25 6.93 1.00
N ALA A 67 -0.43 5.93 1.30
CA ALA A 67 -0.52 5.14 2.51
C ALA A 67 0.05 5.88 3.75
N GLY A 68 0.63 7.07 3.57
CA GLY A 68 1.19 7.92 4.61
C GLY A 68 2.59 7.52 5.08
N ALA A 69 3.34 6.79 4.25
CA ALA A 69 4.75 6.54 4.50
C ALA A 69 5.58 7.82 4.28
N GLN A 70 6.46 8.13 5.24
CA GLN A 70 7.36 9.29 5.15
C GLN A 70 8.73 8.92 4.55
N ASP A 71 9.08 7.63 4.56
CA ASP A 71 10.30 7.10 3.99
C ASP A 71 9.98 5.92 3.07
N PHE A 72 10.38 6.04 1.81
CA PHE A 72 10.07 5.06 0.77
C PHE A 72 10.86 3.75 0.93
N ASP A 73 12.12 3.82 1.38
CA ASP A 73 12.94 2.64 1.55
C ASP A 73 12.46 1.83 2.77
N ALA A 74 12.10 2.51 3.86
CA ALA A 74 11.48 1.89 5.04
C ALA A 74 10.12 1.25 4.70
N PHE A 75 9.32 1.88 3.82
CA PHE A 75 8.10 1.27 3.31
C PHE A 75 8.39 -0.01 2.53
N CYS A 76 9.36 0.00 1.60
CA CYS A 76 9.74 -1.19 0.85
C CYS A 76 10.24 -2.31 1.76
N GLU A 77 11.08 -2.00 2.75
CA GLU A 77 11.56 -2.97 3.74
C GLU A 77 10.45 -3.52 4.63
N TRP A 78 9.43 -2.71 4.93
CA TRP A 78 8.25 -3.17 5.66
C TRP A 78 7.38 -4.09 4.80
N VAL A 79 7.14 -3.77 3.54
CA VAL A 79 6.41 -4.66 2.62
C VAL A 79 7.15 -5.98 2.45
N ASP A 80 8.46 -5.95 2.19
CA ASP A 80 9.27 -7.15 1.97
C ASP A 80 9.25 -8.12 3.15
N ARG A 81 9.29 -7.60 4.38
CA ARG A 81 9.22 -8.41 5.61
C ARG A 81 7.87 -9.05 5.87
N ASN A 82 6.79 -8.56 5.26
CA ASN A 82 5.41 -8.99 5.53
C ASN A 82 4.69 -9.60 4.31
N ALA A 83 5.33 -9.60 3.13
CA ALA A 83 4.77 -10.05 1.87
C ALA A 83 4.44 -11.56 1.86
#